data_AF-A0A671SNP2-F1
#
_entry.id   AF-A0A671SNP2-F1
#
_cell.length_a   1.000
_cell.length_b   1.000
_cell.length_c   1.000
_cell.angle_alpha   90.00
_cell.angle_beta   90.00
_cell.angle_gamma   90.00
#
_symmetry.space_group_name_H-M   'P 1'
#
loop_
_entity.id
_entity.type
_entity.pdbx_description
1 polymer ?
#
loop_
_entity_poly.entity_id
_entity_poly.type
_entity_poly.pdbx_seq_one_letter_code
_entity_poly.pdbx_strand_id
1 'polypeptide(L)'
;MELLVEKAISSASGPMSPGDALRRGFECISSGILLSGAPGLIDPCEKNPTDTLATMEEQQREDITSSAQFALRLLAFRQIHKVLGMDPLPQMNSRFNVRNNRKRRRDNSDGTDGFEAEGKKDKKDYEGF
;
A
#
# COMPACT_ATOMS: atom_id res chain seq x y z
N MET A 1 13.59 19.01 3.96
CA MET A 1 12.82 17.77 4.23
C MET A 1 11.98 17.86 5.50
N GLU A 2 12.54 18.23 6.65
CA GLU A 2 11.84 18.23 7.96
C GLU A 2 10.48 18.95 7.93
N LEU A 3 10.43 20.19 7.44
CA LEU A 3 9.21 20.99 7.30
C LEU A 3 8.08 20.30 6.51
N LEU A 4 8.42 19.51 5.49
CA LEU A 4 7.44 18.75 4.71
C LEU A 4 6.89 17.57 5.52
N VAL A 5 7.75 16.87 6.27
CA VAL A 5 7.36 15.73 7.12
C VAL A 5 6.50 16.21 8.29
N GLU A 6 6.84 17.36 8.88
CA GLU A 6 6.03 18.07 9.88
C GLU A 6 4.63 18.36 9.33
N LYS A 7 4.50 19.17 8.27
CA LYS A 7 3.19 19.52 7.70
C LYS A 7 2.39 18.31 7.22
N ALA A 8 3.06 17.29 6.67
CA ALA A 8 2.42 16.04 6.28
C ALA A 8 1.80 15.33 7.49
N ILE A 9 2.53 15.17 8.60
CA ILE A 9 2.02 14.45 9.79
C ILE A 9 1.02 15.32 10.57
N SER A 10 1.33 16.60 10.81
CA SER A 10 0.48 17.53 11.57
C SER A 10 -0.88 17.84 10.93
N SER A 11 -1.04 17.54 9.63
CA SER A 11 -2.33 17.63 8.93
C SER A 11 -3.20 16.36 9.04
N ALA A 12 -2.75 15.33 9.76
CA ALA A 12 -3.56 14.14 10.06
C ALA A 12 -4.52 14.40 11.23
N SER A 13 -5.67 13.71 11.24
CA SER A 13 -6.70 13.86 12.28
C SER A 13 -6.39 13.15 13.61
N GLY A 14 -5.16 12.68 13.81
CA GLY A 14 -4.73 11.97 15.01
C GLY A 14 -3.36 11.30 14.85
N PRO A 15 -2.85 10.63 15.91
CA PRO A 15 -1.54 9.98 15.90
C PRO A 15 -1.42 8.89 14.82
N MET A 16 -0.26 8.81 14.17
CA MET A 16 0.03 7.84 13.10
C MET A 16 1.10 6.84 13.51
N SER A 17 1.07 5.63 12.95
CA SER A 17 2.22 4.72 13.05
C SER A 17 3.38 5.25 12.18
N PRO A 18 4.65 4.90 12.45
CA PRO A 18 5.78 5.30 11.61
C PRO A 18 5.64 4.85 10.15
N GLY A 19 4.97 3.71 9.88
CA GLY A 19 4.73 3.22 8.53
C GLY A 19 3.66 4.03 7.78
N ASP A 20 2.61 4.45 8.48
CA ASP A 20 1.55 5.29 7.90
C ASP A 20 2.00 6.74 7.73
N ALA A 21 2.80 7.26 8.68
CA ALA A 21 3.46 8.56 8.57
C ALA A 21 4.42 8.61 7.37
N LEU A 22 5.23 7.57 7.15
CA LEU A 22 6.09 7.46 5.98
C LEU A 22 5.26 7.40 4.68
N ARG A 23 4.16 6.63 4.65
CA ARG A 23 3.25 6.60 3.50
C ARG A 23 2.69 7.99 3.22
N ARG A 24 2.20 8.70 4.23
CA ARG A 24 1.63 10.05 4.10
C ARG A 24 2.64 11.07 3.61
N GLY A 25 3.90 10.97 4.04
CA GLY A 25 5.01 11.76 3.48
C GLY A 25 5.17 11.54 1.98
N PHE A 26 5.16 10.28 1.52
CA PHE A 26 5.18 9.97 0.09
C PHE A 26 3.91 10.42 -0.64
N GLU A 27 2.73 10.35 -0.03
CA GLU A 27 1.47 10.86 -0.61
C GLU A 27 1.53 12.37 -0.87
N CYS A 28 2.02 13.16 0.09
CA CYS A 28 2.17 14.61 -0.07
C CYS A 28 3.18 15.01 -1.18
N ILE A 29 4.28 14.27 -1.34
CA ILE A 29 5.22 14.50 -2.45
C ILE A 29 4.61 14.05 -3.78
N SER A 30 3.91 12.92 -3.78
CA SER A 30 3.27 12.32 -4.95
C SER A 30 2.16 13.19 -5.55
N SER A 31 1.46 13.96 -4.71
CA SER A 31 0.46 14.94 -5.16
C SER A 31 1.05 16.22 -5.75
N GLY A 32 2.36 16.30 -5.95
CA GLY A 32 3.02 17.39 -6.67
C GLY A 32 3.21 18.67 -5.85
N ILE A 33 3.27 18.61 -4.51
CA ILE A 33 3.50 19.80 -3.65
C ILE A 33 4.81 20.55 -3.96
N LEU A 34 5.76 19.88 -4.62
CA LEU A 34 7.04 20.43 -5.02
C LEU A 34 7.03 21.09 -6.42
N LEU A 35 5.99 20.88 -7.22
CA LEU A 35 5.95 21.31 -8.62
C LEU A 35 5.67 22.82 -8.75
N SER A 36 6.08 23.40 -9.88
CA SER A 36 5.80 24.79 -10.23
C SER A 36 4.30 25.10 -10.20
N GLY A 37 3.91 26.16 -9.49
CA GLY A 37 2.51 26.54 -9.29
C GLY A 37 1.76 25.79 -8.18
N ALA A 38 2.38 24.82 -7.50
CA ALA A 38 1.85 24.29 -6.24
C ALA A 38 1.99 25.32 -5.09
N PRO A 39 1.31 25.13 -3.93
CA PRO A 39 1.42 26.03 -2.78
C PRO A 39 2.82 26.16 -2.13
N GLY A 40 3.78 25.32 -2.52
CA GLY A 40 5.16 25.35 -2.02
C GLY A 40 5.31 24.98 -0.55
N LEU A 41 6.46 25.33 0.03
CA LEU A 41 6.78 25.08 1.44
C LEU A 41 7.35 26.35 2.07
N ILE A 42 6.47 27.21 2.58
CA ILE A 42 6.84 28.46 3.27
C ILE A 42 7.58 28.14 4.58
N ASP A 43 8.77 28.73 4.74
CA ASP A 43 9.62 28.59 5.91
C ASP A 43 8.98 29.27 7.16
N PRO A 44 8.79 28.56 8.28
CA PRO A 44 8.24 29.13 9.51
C PRO A 44 9.28 29.85 10.39
N CYS A 45 10.58 29.73 10.07
CA CYS A 45 11.66 30.42 10.77
C CYS A 45 11.99 31.79 10.14
N GLU A 46 11.56 32.04 8.91
CA GLU A 46 11.71 33.33 8.24
C GLU A 46 10.62 34.33 8.59
N LYS A 47 10.99 35.62 8.62
CA LYS A 47 10.04 36.71 8.95
C LYS A 47 9.10 37.07 7.79
N ASN A 48 9.57 36.85 6.56
CA ASN A 48 8.82 37.07 5.33
C ASN A 48 8.39 35.72 4.74
N PRO A 49 7.31 35.65 3.93
CA PRO A 49 6.90 34.41 3.29
C PRO A 49 7.92 33.95 2.24
N THR A 50 8.83 33.06 2.65
CA THR A 50 9.94 32.54 1.85
C THR A 50 9.67 31.07 1.48
N ASP A 51 9.63 30.73 0.19
CA ASP A 51 9.52 29.33 -0.26
C ASP A 51 10.86 28.60 -0.09
N THR A 52 10.90 27.60 0.78
CA THR A 52 12.10 26.76 1.01
C THR A 52 12.55 25.99 -0.23
N LEU A 53 11.66 25.82 -1.22
CA LEU A 53 11.97 25.12 -2.48
C LEU A 53 12.60 26.04 -3.54
N ALA A 54 12.69 27.35 -3.32
CA ALA A 54 13.14 28.32 -4.33
C ALA A 54 14.56 28.06 -4.89
N THR A 55 15.38 27.25 -4.22
CA THR A 55 16.70 26.81 -4.67
C THR A 55 16.70 25.53 -5.50
N MET A 56 15.56 24.83 -5.62
CA MET A 56 15.41 23.60 -6.39
C MET A 56 14.96 23.87 -7.82
N GLU A 57 15.68 23.29 -8.78
CA GLU A 57 15.37 23.33 -10.22
C GLU A 57 14.08 22.56 -10.54
N GLU A 58 13.40 22.93 -11.63
CA GLU A 58 12.16 22.28 -12.09
C GLU A 58 12.33 20.77 -12.32
N GLN A 59 13.41 20.35 -13.00
CA GLN A 59 13.73 18.93 -13.19
C GLN A 59 13.91 18.18 -11.86
N GLN A 60 14.55 18.80 -10.86
CA GLN A 60 14.72 18.18 -9.54
C GLN A 60 13.37 17.99 -8.81
N ARG A 61 12.45 18.95 -8.96
CA ARG A 61 11.09 18.88 -8.42
C ARG A 61 10.30 17.76 -9.10
N GLU A 62 10.39 17.63 -10.42
CA GLU A 62 9.76 16.54 -11.18
C GLU A 62 10.33 15.16 -10.80
N ASP A 63 11.65 15.01 -10.75
CA ASP A 63 12.33 13.74 -10.42
C ASP A 63 11.96 13.26 -9.00
N ILE A 64 11.86 14.18 -8.03
CA ILE A 64 11.46 13.86 -6.66
C ILE A 64 9.97 13.50 -6.56
N THR A 65 9.08 14.19 -7.28
CA THR A 65 7.65 13.80 -7.36
C THR A 65 7.47 12.46 -8.08
N SER A 66 8.18 12.21 -9.18
CA SER A 66 8.14 10.95 -9.95
C SER A 66 8.63 9.75 -9.12
N SER A 67 9.78 9.90 -8.46
CA SER A 67 10.34 8.87 -7.58
C SER A 67 9.46 8.62 -6.33
N ALA A 68 8.86 9.66 -5.74
CA ALA A 68 7.90 9.50 -4.66
C ALA A 68 6.63 8.74 -5.09
N GLN A 69 6.08 9.02 -6.28
CA GLN A 69 4.94 8.27 -6.81
C GLN A 69 5.28 6.79 -7.04
N PHE A 70 6.52 6.48 -7.46
CA PHE A 70 7.00 5.10 -7.57
C PHE A 70 7.16 4.43 -6.19
N ALA A 71 7.75 5.12 -5.22
CA ALA A 71 7.87 4.65 -3.84
C ALA A 71 6.50 4.38 -3.20
N LEU A 72 5.51 5.26 -3.40
CA LEU A 72 4.15 5.08 -2.92
C LEU A 72 3.48 3.82 -3.51
N ARG A 73 3.70 3.56 -4.80
CA ARG A 73 3.27 2.30 -5.46
C ARG A 73 3.94 1.07 -4.83
N LEU A 74 5.25 1.14 -4.52
CA LEU A 74 5.95 0.07 -3.79
C LEU A 74 5.37 -0.14 -2.38
N LEU A 75 5.04 0.93 -1.65
CA LEU A 75 4.39 0.88 -0.33
C LEU A 75 2.97 0.29 -0.39
N ALA A 76 2.23 0.47 -1.48
CA ALA A 76 0.93 -0.17 -1.70
C ALA A 76 1.09 -1.68 -1.94
N PHE A 77 2.06 -2.09 -2.76
CA PHE A 77 2.35 -3.50 -3.05
C PHE A 77 3.23 -4.20 -1.99
N ARG A 78 3.35 -3.64 -0.78
CA ARG A 78 4.13 -4.16 0.37
C ARG A 78 5.65 -4.32 0.10
N GLN A 79 6.17 -3.63 -0.91
CA GLN A 79 7.60 -3.63 -1.28
C GLN A 79 8.41 -2.51 -0.60
N ILE A 80 7.98 -2.09 0.60
CA ILE A 80 8.61 -1.02 1.40
C ILE A 80 10.11 -1.27 1.66
N HIS A 81 10.54 -2.54 1.74
CA HIS A 81 11.96 -2.90 1.88
C HIS A 81 12.85 -2.30 0.77
N LYS A 82 12.34 -2.20 -0.48
CA LYS A 82 13.05 -1.56 -1.59
C LYS A 82 13.20 -0.04 -1.41
N VAL A 83 12.21 0.61 -0.81
CA VAL A 83 12.21 2.05 -0.52
C VAL A 83 13.14 2.37 0.66
N LEU A 84 13.28 1.42 1.61
CA LEU A 84 14.20 1.51 2.74
C LEU A 84 15.62 1.00 2.41
N GLY A 85 15.91 0.58 1.18
CA GLY A 85 17.23 0.09 0.78
C GLY A 85 17.68 -1.20 1.49
N MET A 86 16.73 -2.04 1.92
CA MET A 86 16.99 -3.23 2.75
C MET A 86 16.40 -4.52 2.16
N ASP A 87 16.88 -5.65 2.65
CA ASP A 87 16.30 -6.97 2.35
C ASP A 87 14.86 -7.10 2.90
N PRO A 88 13.99 -7.90 2.24
CA PRO A 88 12.65 -8.17 2.75
C PRO A 88 12.70 -8.96 4.05
N LEU A 89 12.13 -8.40 5.12
CA LEU A 89 12.00 -9.08 6.41
C LEU A 89 11.31 -10.46 6.27
N PRO A 90 11.73 -11.47 7.06
CA PRO A 90 11.15 -12.81 7.03
C PRO A 90 9.62 -12.79 7.10
N GLN A 91 8.98 -13.43 6.12
CA GLN A 91 7.52 -13.36 5.96
C GLN A 91 6.79 -14.13 7.07
N MET A 92 6.36 -13.39 8.09
CA MET A 92 5.58 -13.93 9.21
C MET A 92 4.20 -14.37 8.72
N ASN A 93 4.09 -15.67 8.41
CA ASN A 93 2.93 -16.44 7.91
C ASN A 93 2.77 -16.56 6.38
N SER A 94 3.41 -17.58 5.79
CA SER A 94 3.11 -18.11 4.44
C SER A 94 1.63 -18.53 4.25
N ARG A 95 0.92 -18.84 5.34
CA ARG A 95 -0.42 -19.47 5.33
C ARG A 95 -1.54 -18.69 4.63
N PHE A 96 -1.40 -17.38 4.41
CA PHE A 96 -2.44 -16.57 3.76
C PHE A 96 -2.46 -16.67 2.22
N ASN A 97 -1.39 -17.15 1.58
CA ASN A 97 -1.27 -17.08 0.11
C ASN A 97 -1.99 -18.23 -0.64
N VAL A 98 -2.73 -19.09 0.06
CA VAL A 98 -3.18 -20.41 -0.46
C VAL A 98 -4.64 -20.41 -0.97
N ARG A 99 -5.46 -19.39 -0.69
CA ARG A 99 -6.93 -19.45 -0.89
C ARG A 99 -7.51 -18.67 -2.08
N ASN A 100 -6.69 -17.93 -2.85
CA ASN A 100 -7.20 -17.18 -4.01
C ASN A 100 -7.38 -18.01 -5.29
N ASN A 101 -6.97 -19.28 -5.31
CA ASN A 101 -7.20 -20.17 -6.46
C ASN A 101 -8.62 -20.81 -6.49
N ARG A 102 -9.60 -20.17 -5.84
CA ARG A 102 -11.03 -20.46 -6.08
C ARG A 102 -11.41 -19.89 -7.45
N LYS A 103 -11.17 -20.67 -8.51
CA LYS A 103 -11.72 -20.40 -9.85
C LYS A 103 -13.20 -20.01 -9.72
N ARG A 104 -13.62 -18.90 -10.33
CA ARG A 104 -15.06 -18.63 -10.51
C ARG A 104 -15.63 -19.83 -11.26
N ARG A 105 -16.63 -20.51 -10.68
CA ARG A 105 -17.37 -21.57 -11.38
C ARG A 105 -17.97 -20.91 -12.62
N ARG A 106 -17.52 -21.31 -13.80
CA ARG A 106 -18.11 -20.83 -15.06
C ARG A 106 -19.49 -21.45 -15.12
N ASP A 107 -20.54 -20.64 -15.01
CA ASP A 107 -21.89 -21.17 -15.19
C ASP A 107 -22.02 -21.64 -16.63
N ASN A 108 -22.33 -22.93 -16.77
CA ASN A 108 -22.57 -23.58 -18.05
C ASN A 108 -23.96 -24.19 -17.95
N SER A 109 -24.96 -23.37 -18.29
CA SER A 109 -26.36 -23.75 -18.30
C SER A 109 -26.65 -24.67 -19.49
N ASP A 110 -26.51 -25.97 -19.28
CA ASP A 110 -27.16 -27.01 -20.08
C ASP A 110 -27.76 -28.03 -19.11
N GLY A 111 -29.04 -28.33 -19.28
CA GLY A 111 -29.80 -29.18 -18.37
C GLY A 111 -30.17 -30.52 -18.99
N THR A 112 -29.99 -31.59 -18.22
CA THR A 112 -30.63 -32.90 -18.42
C THR A 112 -30.93 -33.52 -17.06
N ASP A 113 -32.11 -34.09 -16.91
CA ASP A 113 -32.62 -34.68 -15.67
C ASP A 113 -31.87 -35.96 -15.25
N GLY A 114 -31.97 -36.37 -13.98
CA GLY A 114 -31.42 -37.67 -13.57
C GLY A 114 -31.32 -37.97 -12.07
N PHE A 115 -32.44 -38.41 -11.48
CA PHE A 115 -32.55 -39.28 -10.30
C PHE A 115 -32.10 -38.83 -8.91
N GLU A 116 -33.00 -39.03 -7.95
CA GLU A 116 -32.75 -39.02 -6.51
C GLU A 116 -32.14 -40.36 -6.05
N ALA A 117 -31.31 -40.34 -5.00
CA ALA A 117 -31.02 -41.52 -4.19
C ALA A 117 -30.61 -41.12 -2.76
N GLU A 118 -31.43 -41.46 -1.76
CA GLU A 118 -30.99 -41.42 -0.36
C GLU A 118 -29.88 -42.45 -0.09
N GLY A 119 -28.97 -42.13 0.84
CA GLY A 119 -27.77 -42.94 1.08
C GLY A 119 -27.14 -42.84 2.46
N LYS A 120 -27.90 -42.49 3.52
CA LYS A 120 -27.40 -42.63 4.89
C LYS A 120 -27.22 -44.11 5.22
N LYS A 121 -25.99 -44.56 5.43
CA LYS A 121 -25.73 -45.89 5.99
C LYS A 121 -24.43 -45.94 6.78
N ASP A 122 -24.53 -45.52 8.04
CA ASP A 122 -23.55 -45.88 9.06
C ASP A 122 -23.41 -47.41 9.09
N LYS A 123 -22.17 -47.90 9.10
CA LYS A 123 -21.88 -49.25 9.61
C LYS A 123 -20.60 -49.21 10.44
N LYS A 124 -20.69 -49.79 11.62
CA LYS A 124 -19.67 -49.84 12.66
C LYS A 124 -18.93 -51.20 12.59
N ASP A 125 -17.99 -51.37 13.52
CA ASP A 125 -17.35 -52.63 13.95
C ASP A 125 -16.18 -53.08 13.04
N TYR A 126 -14.93 -53.36 13.48
CA TYR A 126 -14.35 -54.07 14.66
C TYR A 126 -14.13 -55.57 14.35
N GLU A 127 -12.94 -56.18 14.41
CA GLU A 127 -11.55 -55.80 14.84
C GLU A 127 -10.61 -55.55 13.61
N GLY A 128 -9.28 -55.33 13.67
CA GLY A 128 -8.27 -55.18 14.74
C GLY A 128 -7.13 -56.24 14.68
N PHE A 129 -5.84 -55.82 14.74
CA PHE A 129 -4.60 -56.61 14.85
C PHE A 129 -3.42 -55.72 15.25
#